data_AF-A0A3N4T499-F1
#
_entry.id   AF-A0A3N4T499-F1
#
_cell.length_a   1.000
_cell.length_b   1.000
_cell.length_c   1.000
_cell.angle_alpha   90.00
_cell.angle_beta   90.00
_cell.angle_gamma   90.00
#
_symmetry.space_group_name_H-M   'P 1'
#
loop_
_entity.id
_entity.type
_entity.pdbx_description
1 polymer ?
#
loop_
_entity_poly.entity_id
_entity_poly.type
_entity_poly.pdbx_seq_one_letter_code
_entity_poly.pdbx_strand_id
1 'polypeptide(L)' 'MVPVVFRAGCPDCRGSFELTASALRLAIGATSKTTFYSFTCPDCGAAVRKPAGERIVELLTGGGVRTLRLHSAVQ' A
#
# COMPACT_ATOMS: atom_id res chain seq x y z
N MET A 1 -8.73 -3.15 -20.58
CA MET A 1 -7.87 -3.55 -19.44
C MET A 1 -8.73 -3.53 -18.19
N VAL A 2 -8.88 -4.66 -17.50
CA VAL A 2 -9.62 -4.72 -16.22
C VAL A 2 -8.72 -4.09 -15.15
N PRO A 3 -9.19 -3.07 -14.40
CA PRO A 3 -8.40 -2.49 -13.34
C PRO A 3 -8.16 -3.53 -12.25
N VAL A 4 -6.90 -3.71 -11.84
CA VAL A 4 -6.58 -4.56 -10.69
C VAL A 4 -7.14 -3.88 -9.43
N VAL A 5 -8.04 -4.60 -8.75
CA VAL A 5 -8.63 -4.18 -7.48
C VAL A 5 -8.01 -4.96 -6.33
N PHE A 6 -7.66 -4.24 -5.28
CA PHE A 6 -7.06 -4.76 -4.06
C PHE A 6 -8.05 -4.62 -2.92
N ARG A 7 -8.35 -5.74 -2.27
CA ARG A 7 -9.27 -5.73 -1.12
C ARG A 7 -8.51 -5.35 0.14
N ALA A 8 -8.95 -4.28 0.79
CA ALA A 8 -8.31 -3.75 1.98
C ALA A 8 -9.32 -3.59 3.12
N GLY A 9 -8.95 -4.09 4.31
CA GLY A 9 -9.70 -3.90 5.54
C GLY A 9 -9.13 -2.75 6.35
N CYS A 10 -9.98 -1.79 6.72
CA CYS A 10 -9.63 -0.74 7.67
C CYS A 10 -9.69 -1.30 9.10
N PRO A 11 -8.60 -1.27 9.90
CA PRO A 11 -8.65 -1.71 11.29
C PRO A 11 -9.43 -0.75 12.20
N ASP A 12 -9.66 0.48 11.76
CA ASP A 12 -10.29 1.55 12.54
C ASP A 12 -11.82 1.41 12.54
N CYS A 13 -12.45 1.49 11.37
CA CYS A 13 -13.90 1.28 11.22
C CYS A 13 -14.30 -0.19 10.98
N ARG A 14 -13.33 -1.10 10.86
CA ARG A 14 -13.52 -2.53 10.50
C ARG A 14 -14.22 -2.77 9.16
N GLY A 15 -14.36 -1.75 8.32
CA GLY A 15 -14.91 -1.86 6.97
C GLY A 15 -13.92 -2.52 6.00
N SER A 16 -14.47 -3.21 5.00
CA SER A 16 -13.71 -3.81 3.89
C SER A 16 -14.04 -3.10 2.60
N PHE A 17 -13.01 -2.63 1.90
CA PHE A 17 -13.15 -1.81 0.70
C PHE A 17 -12.29 -2.35 -0.43
N GLU A 18 -12.73 -2.10 -1.66
CA GLU A 18 -11.97 -2.40 -2.87
C GLU A 18 -11.23 -1.13 -3.32
N LEU A 19 -9.91 -1.21 -3.33
CA LEU A 19 -9.03 -0.09 -3.68
C LEU A 19 -8.36 -0.37 -5.00
N THR A 20 -8.29 0.63 -5.86
CA THR A 20 -7.50 0.56 -7.08
C THR A 20 -6.02 0.75 -6.76
N ALA A 21 -5.15 0.37 -7.70
CA ALA A 21 -3.71 0.57 -7.58
C ALA A 21 -3.32 2.03 -7.27
N SER A 22 -4.11 3.01 -7.73
CA SER A 22 -3.89 4.45 -7.49
C SER A 22 -4.25 4.91 -6.08
N ALA A 23 -5.14 4.20 -5.38
CA ALA A 23 -5.52 4.49 -4.00
C ALA A 23 -4.50 3.96 -2.98
N LEU A 24 -3.67 3.00 -3.40
CA LEU A 24 -2.58 2.44 -2.62
C LEU A 24 -1.28 3.19 -2.89
N ARG A 25 -0.47 3.33 -1.85
CA ARG A 25 0.88 3.91 -1.93
C ARG A 25 1.85 2.91 -1.35
N LEU A 26 2.76 2.39 -2.18
CA LEU A 26 3.80 1.48 -1.73
C LEU A 26 5.07 2.29 -1.46
N ALA A 27 5.58 2.26 -0.24
CA ALA A 27 6.86 2.85 0.12
C ALA A 27 7.90 1.74 0.29
N ILE A 28 8.92 1.73 -0.56
CA ILE A 28 10.01 0.75 -0.53
C ILE A 28 11.23 1.41 0.10
N GLY A 29 11.68 0.89 1.23
CA GLY A 29 12.92 1.31 1.89
C GLY A 29 14.12 0.47 1.46
N ALA A 30 15.25 0.65 2.15
CA ALA A 30 16.48 -0.10 1.86
C ALA A 30 16.34 -1.62 2.09
N THR A 31 15.39 -2.06 2.93
CA THR A 31 15.11 -3.47 3.22
C THR A 31 13.61 -3.77 3.21
N SER A 32 13.24 -5.05 3.08
CA SER A 32 11.84 -5.51 3.16
C SER A 32 11.16 -5.16 4.49
N LYS A 33 11.93 -5.07 5.59
CA LYS A 33 11.44 -4.61 6.90
C LYS A 33 11.07 -3.12 6.92
N THR A 34 11.73 -2.32 6.09
CA THR A 34 11.44 -0.89 5.93
C THR A 34 10.43 -0.60 4.83
N THR A 35 9.82 -1.64 4.26
CA THR A 35 8.87 -1.54 3.14
C THR A 35 7.45 -1.69 3.66
N PHE A 36 6.58 -0.74 3.32
CA PHE A 36 5.20 -0.69 3.78
C PHE A 36 4.29 -0.11 2.71
N TYR A 37 3.06 -0.57 2.67
CA TYR A 37 2.01 0.09 1.90
C TYR A 37 1.08 0.85 2.83
N SER A 38 0.56 1.97 2.33
CA SER A 38 -0.46 2.74 3.00
C SER A 38 -1.62 3.06 2.08
N PHE A 39 -2.80 3.16 2.67
CA PHE A 39 -4.01 3.60 2.00
C PHE A 39 -4.85 4.44 2.96
N THR A 40 -5.68 5.31 2.38
CA THR A 40 -6.66 6.09 3.12
C THR A 40 -8.00 5.36 3.05
N CYS A 41 -8.62 5.11 4.20
CA CYS A 41 -9.95 4.56 4.24
C CYS A 41 -10.96 5.58 3.70
N PRO A 42 -11.78 5.24 2.67
CA PRO A 42 -12.75 6.18 2.12
C PRO A 42 -13.95 6.43 3.03
N ASP A 43 -14.16 5.57 4.03
CA ASP A 43 -15.31 5.61 4.94
C ASP A 43 -15.03 6.48 6.18
N CYS A 44 -13.91 6.22 6.87
CA CYS A 44 -13.52 6.98 8.07
C CYS A 44 -12.37 7.97 7.84
N GLY A 45 -11.73 7.98 6.67
CA GLY A 45 -10.57 8.83 6.38
C GLY A 45 -9.25 8.40 7.05
N ALA A 46 -9.25 7.30 7.82
CA ALA A 46 -8.05 6.84 8.53
C ALA A 46 -6.92 6.40 7.58
N ALA A 47 -5.69 6.82 7.89
CA ALA A 47 -4.50 6.40 7.17
C ALA A 47 -4.01 5.04 7.70
N VAL A 48 -4.29 3.96 6.97
CA VAL A 48 -3.92 2.60 7.34
C VAL A 48 -2.55 2.28 6.76
N ARG A 49 -1.64 1.78 7.60
CA ARG A 49 -0.30 1.33 7.21
C ARG A 49 -0.15 -0.16 7.47
N LYS A 50 0.35 -0.90 6.48
CA LYS A 50 0.62 -2.34 6.61
C LYS A 50 2.00 -2.68 6.04
N PRO A 51 2.75 -3.59 6.69
CA PRO A 51 4.05 -4.02 6.18
C PRO A 51 3.88 -4.71 4.82
N ALA A 52 4.75 -4.38 3.87
CA ALA A 52 4.81 -5.00 2.56
C ALA A 52 6.01 -5.95 2.53
N GLY A 53 5.75 -7.24 2.72
CA GLY A 53 6.74 -8.28 2.44
C GLY A 53 7.04 -8.37 0.94
N GLU A 54 8.08 -9.10 0.58
CA GLU A 54 8.57 -9.24 -0.80
C GLU A 54 7.45 -9.59 -1.80
N ARG A 55 6.64 -10.60 -1.47
CA ARG A 55 5.51 -11.03 -2.32
C ARG A 55 4.43 -9.96 -2.49
N ILE A 56 4.18 -9.14 -1.47
CA ILE A 56 3.20 -8.04 -1.55
C ILE A 56 3.76 -6.91 -2.42
N VAL A 57 5.06 -6.63 -2.32
CA VAL A 57 5.73 -5.64 -3.17
C VAL A 57 5.60 -6.04 -4.63
N GLU A 58 5.88 -7.30 -4.97
CA GLU A 58 5.77 -7.79 -6.34
C GLU A 58 4.35 -7.67 -6.88
N LEU A 59 3.35 -8.09 -6.09
CA LEU A 59 1.93 -8.01 -6.49
C LEU A 59 1.47 -6.56 -6.71
N LEU A 60 1.81 -5.65 -5.80
CA LEU A 60 1.43 -4.24 -5.90
C LEU A 60 2.15 -3.57 -7.08
N THR A 61 3.44 -3.83 -7.24
CA THR A 61 4.24 -3.27 -8.34
C THR A 61 3.76 -3.78 -9.69
N GLY A 62 3.51 -5.09 -9.82
CA GLY A 62 2.95 -5.71 -11.01
C GLY A 62 1.52 -5.24 -11.33
N GLY A 63 0.74 -4.90 -10.30
CA GLY A 63 -0.60 -4.33 -10.44
C GLY A 63 -0.66 -2.83 -10.75
N GLY A 64 0.49 -2.16 -10.91
CA GLY A 64 0.57 -0.74 -11.28
C GLY A 64 0.44 0.24 -10.11
N VAL A 65 0.66 -0.20 -8.87
CA VAL A 65 0.65 0.68 -7.68
C VAL A 65 1.82 1.64 -7.76
N ARG A 66 1.59 2.92 -7.42
CA ARG A 66 2.68 3.90 -7.36
C ARG A 66 3.66 3.53 -6.26
N THR A 67 4.88 3.24 -6.67
CA THR A 67 5.98 2.92 -5.78
C THR A 67 6.79 4.17 -5.48
N LEU A 68 6.87 4.51 -4.20
CA LEU A 68 7.75 5.54 -3.67
C LEU A 68 8.98 4.85 -3.10
N ARG A 69 10.14 5.05 -3.74
CA ARG A 69 11.41 4.63 -3.15
C ARG A 69 11.82 5.69 -2.13
N LEU A 70 11.85 5.28 -0.86
CA LEU A 70 12.46 6.09 0.18
C LEU A 70 13.96 6.01 -0.03
N HIS A 71 14.53 7.04 -0.67
CA HIS A 71 15.96 7.26 -0.55
C HIS A 71 16.20 7.50 0.93
N SER A 72 16.92 6.61 1.59
CA SER A 72 17.38 6.85 2.95
C SER A 72 18.18 8.15 2.91
N ALA A 73 17.56 9.26 3.30
CA ALA A 73 18.29 10.40 3.78
C ALA A 73 18.98 9.90 5.05
N VAL A 74 20.20 9.41 4.88
CA VAL A 74 21.16 9.33 5.96
C VAL A 74 21.23 10.74 6.56
N GLN A 75 20.87 10.85 7.83
CA GLN A 75 21.29 11.96 8.69
C GLN A 75 22.26 11.38 9.70
#